data_AF-A0A520T9Y4-F1
#
_entry.id   AF-A0A520T9Y4-F1
#
_cell.length_a   1.000
_cell.length_b   1.000
_cell.length_c   1.000
_cell.angle_alpha   90.00
_cell.angle_beta   90.00
_cell.angle_gamma   90.00
#
_symmetry.space_group_name_H-M   'P 1'
#
loop_
_entity.id
_entity.type
_entity.pdbx_description
1 polymer ?
#
loop_
_entity_poly.entity_id
_entity_poly.type
_entity_poly.pdbx_seq_one_letter_code
_entity_poly.pdbx_strand_id
1 'polypeptide(L)' 'MREAKLRYKQGYFEIISEGDYVICAVSKKKILIKDLRYWNVDLQEAYFSPLEIDLKFKND' A
#
# COMPACT_ATOMS: atom_id res chain seq x y z
N MET A 1 9.38 12.75 -7.42
CA MET A 1 8.46 11.87 -6.68
C MET A 1 7.11 11.88 -7.37
N ARG A 2 6.82 10.82 -8.14
CA ARG A 2 5.51 10.59 -8.76
C ARG A 2 4.76 9.47 -8.02
N GLU A 3 3.44 9.57 -7.96
CA GLU A 3 2.60 8.48 -7.46
C GLU A 3 2.60 7.34 -8.49
N ALA A 4 3.00 6.15 -8.05
CA ALA A 4 2.89 4.94 -8.83
C ALA A 4 1.52 4.31 -8.61
N LYS A 5 0.99 3.70 -9.67
CA LYS A 5 -0.14 2.79 -9.55
C LYS A 5 0.37 1.38 -9.56
N LEU A 6 0.20 0.70 -8.43
CA LEU A 6 0.53 -0.70 -8.27
C LEU A 6 -0.74 -1.53 -8.25
N ARG A 7 -0.68 -2.71 -8.85
CA ARG A 7 -1.68 -3.77 -8.69
C ARG A 7 -1.10 -4.84 -7.80
N TYR A 8 -1.74 -5.03 -6.67
CA TYR A 8 -1.26 -5.95 -5.64
C TYR A 8 -1.68 -7.37 -5.97
N LYS A 9 -0.77 -8.32 -5.83
CA LYS A 9 -0.98 -9.76 -6.03
C LYS A 9 -0.51 -10.52 -4.79
N GLN A 10 -0.84 -11.80 -4.73
CA GLN A 10 -0.37 -12.68 -3.66
C GLN A 10 1.14 -12.88 -3.81
N GLY A 11 1.92 -12.15 -3.00
CA GLY A 11 3.38 -12.25 -2.94
C GLY A 11 4.17 -11.29 -3.83
N TYR A 12 3.52 -10.54 -4.73
CA TYR A 12 4.17 -9.52 -5.54
C TYR A 12 3.20 -8.40 -5.93
N PHE A 13 3.69 -7.35 -6.58
CA PHE A 13 2.85 -6.31 -7.16
C PHE A 13 3.32 -5.99 -8.59
N GLU A 14 2.38 -5.58 -9.43
CA GLU A 14 2.63 -5.15 -10.80
C GLU A 14 2.58 -3.62 -10.87
N ILE A 15 3.53 -3.00 -11.54
CA ILE A 15 3.53 -1.55 -11.75
C ILE A 15 2.64 -1.24 -12.96
N ILE A 16 1.45 -0.70 -12.73
CA ILE A 16 0.56 -0.20 -13.79
C ILE A 16 1.01 1.18 -14.27
N SER A 17 1.50 2.02 -13.35
CA SER A 17 2.05 3.33 -13.71
C SER A 17 3.33 3.59 -12.93
N GLU A 18 4.36 3.96 -13.67
CA GLU A 18 5.69 4.26 -13.13
C GLU A 18 5.64 5.43 -12.14
N GLY A 19 6.26 5.24 -10.99
CA GLY A 19 6.39 6.26 -9.96
C GLY A 19 7.35 5.81 -8.86
N ASP A 20 7.49 6.64 -7.84
CA ASP A 20 8.45 6.44 -6.75
C ASP A 20 7.77 5.97 -5.46
N TYR A 21 6.49 6.29 -5.30
CA TYR A 21 5.73 6.05 -4.06
C TYR A 21 4.27 5.71 -4.34
N VAL A 22 3.64 5.01 -3.41
CA VAL A 22 2.19 4.81 -3.34
C VAL A 22 1.62 5.53 -2.13
N ILE A 23 0.32 5.78 -2.13
CA ILE A 23 -0.38 6.39 -1.00
C ILE A 23 -0.98 5.29 -0.13
N CYS A 24 -0.77 5.38 1.18
CA CYS A 24 -1.44 4.50 2.13
C CYS A 24 -2.95 4.74 2.11
N ALA A 25 -3.76 3.69 2.02
CA ALA A 25 -5.20 3.82 2.02
C ALA A 25 -5.77 4.32 3.37
N VAL A 26 -5.09 4.06 4.48
CA VAL A 26 -5.53 4.44 5.83
C VAL A 26 -5.03 5.83 6.21
N SER A 27 -3.72 6.02 6.41
CA SER A 27 -3.15 7.33 6.81
C SER A 27 -2.93 8.32 5.66
N LYS A 28 -3.12 7.94 4.39
CA LYS A 28 -2.76 8.77 3.21
C LYS A 28 -1.29 9.21 3.16
N LYS A 29 -0.42 8.51 3.88
CA LYS A 29 1.04 8.74 3.87
C LYS A 29 1.66 8.21 2.58
N LYS A 30 2.75 8.85 2.14
CA LYS A 30 3.55 8.40 1.00
C LYS A 30 4.44 7.25 1.44
N ILE A 31 4.27 6.09 0.81
CA ILE A 31 5.09 4.89 1.00
C ILE A 31 5.95 4.74 -0.25
N LEU A 32 7.27 4.84 -0.12
CA LEU A 32 8.16 4.57 -1.26
C LEU A 32 7.96 3.11 -1.70
N ILE A 33 7.92 2.85 -3.01
CA ILE A 33 7.68 1.48 -3.52
C ILE A 33 8.75 0.51 -2.99
N LYS A 34 9.99 0.99 -2.84
CA LYS A 34 11.10 0.23 -2.24
C LYS A 34 10.91 -0.12 -0.76
N ASP A 35 10.10 0.66 -0.04
CA ASP A 35 9.77 0.47 1.38
C ASP A 35 8.39 -0.19 1.59
N LEU A 36 7.65 -0.44 0.50
CA LEU A 36 6.35 -1.08 0.53
C LEU A 36 6.49 -2.56 0.92
N ARG A 37 6.12 -2.86 2.17
CA ARG A 37 6.15 -4.22 2.74
C ARG A 37 4.78 -4.81 3.03
N TYR A 38 3.77 -3.96 3.17
CA TYR A 38 2.43 -4.37 3.61
C TYR A 38 1.39 -3.87 2.62
N TRP A 39 0.63 -4.81 2.04
CA TRP A 39 -0.47 -4.51 1.13
C TRP A 39 -1.56 -5.57 1.26
N ASN A 40 -2.77 -5.22 0.87
CA ASN A 40 -3.91 -6.13 0.80
C ASN A 40 -4.28 -6.36 -0.68
N VAL A 41 -4.36 -7.63 -1.06
CA VAL A 41 -4.64 -8.06 -2.43
C VAL A 41 -6.13 -7.92 -2.75
N ASP A 42 -7.01 -8.28 -1.82
CA ASP A 42 -8.46 -8.18 -1.99
C ASP A 42 -8.92 -6.73 -2.10
N LEU A 43 -8.36 -5.84 -1.29
CA LEU A 43 -8.73 -4.42 -1.25
C LEU A 43 -7.90 -3.56 -2.21
N GLN A 44 -6.80 -4.09 -2.75
CA GLN A 44 -5.83 -3.35 -3.57
C GLN A 44 -5.28 -2.10 -2.84
N GLU A 45 -5.02 -2.22 -1.55
CA GLU A 45 -4.59 -1.11 -0.68
C GLU A 45 -3.17 -1.34 -0.15
N ALA A 46 -2.36 -0.28 -0.13
CA ALA A 46 -1.07 -0.27 0.57
C ALA A 46 -1.20 0.28 1.99
N TYR A 47 -0.38 -0.28 2.90
CA TYR A 47 -0.32 0.13 4.30
C TYR A 47 1.11 0.53 4.66
N PHE A 48 1.26 1.66 5.36
CA PHE A 48 2.58 2.15 5.73
C PHE A 48 3.17 1.31 6.88
N SER A 49 2.31 0.86 7.79
CA SER A 49 2.70 0.04 8.94
C SER A 49 1.67 -1.04 9.25
N PRO A 50 2.09 -2.16 9.88
CA PRO A 50 1.17 -3.18 10.39
C PRO A 50 0.23 -2.62 11.47
N LEU A 51 0.62 -1.52 12.13
CA LEU A 51 -0.25 -0.81 13.09
C LEU A 51 -1.54 -0.28 12.45
N GLU A 52 -1.51 0.07 11.17
CA GLU A 52 -2.70 0.54 10.45
C GLU A 52 -3.63 -0.61 10.07
N ILE A 53 -3.08 -1.81 9.89
CA ILE A 53 -3.86 -3.04 9.72
C ILE A 53 -4.61 -3.30 11.03
N ASP A 54 -3.91 -3.26 12.18
CA ASP A 54 -4.50 -3.43 13.52
C ASP A 54 -5.61 -2.40 13.79
N LEU A 55 -5.38 -1.11 13.47
CA LEU A 55 -6.38 -0.06 13.58
C LEU A 55 -7.64 -0.32 12.73
N LYS A 56 -7.49 -0.94 11.55
CA LYS A 56 -8.63 -1.28 10.69
C LYS A 56 -9.47 -2.42 11.27
N PHE A 57 -8.86 -3.36 11.99
CA PHE A 57 -9.57 -4.45 12.68
C PHE A 57 -10.13 -4.06 14.04
N LYS A 58 -9.65 -2.99 14.66
CA LYS A 58 -10.08 -2.55 16.00
C LYS A 58 -11.39 -1.75 16.02
N ASN A 59 -11.93 -1.44 14.85
CA ASN A 59 -13.15 -0.64 14.71
C ASN A 59 -14.33 -1.47 14.16
N ASP A 60 -14.24 -2.80 14.21
CA ASP A 60 -15.37 -3.73 14.03
C ASP A 60 -15.95 -4.14 15.39
#